data_AF-A0A2U3ALZ8-F1
#
_entry.id   AF-A0A2U3ALZ8-F1
#
_cell.length_a   1.000
_cell.length_b   1.000
_cell.length_c   1.000
_cell.angle_alpha   90.00
_cell.angle_beta   90.00
_cell.angle_gamma   90.00
#
_symmetry.space_group_name_H-M   'P 1'
#
loop_
_entity.id
_entity.type
_entity.pdbx_description
1 polymer ?
#
loop_
_entity_poly.entity_id
_entity_poly.type
_entity_poly.pdbx_seq_one_letter_code
_entity_poly.pdbx_strand_id
1 'polypeptide(L)'
;MYYKRRRYVCSCGKRFSEKTSFIERDQRFSKEWHQAIQMLCVKSPTFKSVAEKMGTASSTVIRRFDQVAEQQLVSGVTLPKAIAIEEYKGDTDAGKYQLIIVSSFRWSYSHGLLEWRTHKNVFKRNVCEFT
;
A
#
# COMPACT_ATOMS: atom_id res chain seq x y z
N MET A 1 -17.28 -13.61 7.03
CA MET A 1 -17.07 -14.89 7.75
C MET A 1 -15.61 -14.96 8.18
N TYR A 2 -15.32 -15.15 9.48
CA TYR A 2 -13.95 -15.17 10.01
C TYR A 2 -13.48 -16.61 10.26
N TYR A 3 -12.23 -16.92 9.89
CA TYR A 3 -11.65 -18.23 10.17
C TYR A 3 -11.35 -18.38 11.67
N LYS A 4 -11.89 -19.44 12.28
CA LYS A 4 -11.74 -19.73 13.71
C LYS A 4 -10.60 -20.73 13.92
N ARG A 5 -9.39 -20.22 14.14
CA ARG A 5 -8.17 -21.04 14.26
C ARG A 5 -8.21 -21.96 15.49
N ARG A 6 -7.90 -23.24 15.32
CA ARG A 6 -7.84 -24.21 16.43
C ARG A 6 -6.56 -24.04 17.25
N ARG A 7 -6.66 -24.35 18.54
CA ARG A 7 -5.52 -24.43 19.48
C ARG A 7 -5.42 -25.84 20.02
N TYR A 8 -4.24 -26.43 19.91
CA TYR A 8 -3.93 -27.75 20.42
C TYR A 8 -3.18 -27.65 21.74
N VAL A 9 -3.36 -28.66 22.58
CA VAL A 9 -2.69 -28.78 23.87
C VAL A 9 -1.85 -30.04 23.83
N CYS A 10 -0.54 -29.89 24.06
CA CYS A 10 0.36 -31.04 24.25
C CYS A 10 0.14 -31.63 25.64
N SER A 11 0.43 -32.92 25.82
CA SER A 11 0.43 -33.59 27.12
C SER A 11 1.30 -32.88 28.17
N CYS A 12 2.36 -32.18 27.75
CA CYS A 12 3.20 -31.36 28.63
C CYS A 12 2.59 -29.99 29.03
N GLY A 13 1.34 -29.68 28.63
CA GLY A 13 0.65 -28.43 28.94
C GLY A 13 0.93 -27.27 27.96
N LYS A 14 1.89 -27.41 27.04
CA LYS A 14 2.17 -26.40 26.01
C LYS A 14 1.00 -26.26 25.04
N ARG A 15 0.62 -25.02 24.71
CA ARG A 15 -0.45 -24.70 23.76
C ARG A 15 0.14 -24.20 22.45
N PHE A 16 -0.30 -24.76 21.33
CA PHE A 16 0.14 -24.33 20.00
C PHE A 16 -1.05 -24.14 19.06
N SER A 17 -0.90 -23.19 18.15
CA SER A 17 -1.91 -22.94 17.12
C SER A 17 -1.81 -23.96 16.00
N GLU A 18 -2.94 -24.23 15.35
CA GLU A 18 -2.99 -24.98 14.09
C GLU A 18 -2.02 -24.38 13.06
N LYS A 19 -1.22 -25.25 12.45
CA LYS A 19 -0.35 -24.87 11.33
C LYS A 19 -1.21 -24.75 10.07
N THR A 20 -1.45 -23.52 9.64
CA THR A 20 -2.22 -23.19 8.44
C THR A 20 -1.32 -22.55 7.39
N SER A 21 -1.40 -22.98 6.12
CA SER A 21 -0.61 -22.40 5.02
C SER A 21 -1.16 -21.07 4.51
N PHE A 22 -2.49 -20.89 4.56
CA PHE A 22 -3.23 -19.79 3.92
C PHE A 22 -3.45 -18.56 4.83
N ILE A 23 -3.28 -18.69 6.15
CA ILE A 23 -3.37 -17.56 7.11
C ILE A 23 -2.14 -17.56 8.00
N GLU A 24 -1.51 -16.39 8.13
CA GLU A 24 -0.37 -16.16 9.02
C GLU A 24 -0.76 -16.16 10.51
N ARG A 25 0.19 -16.48 11.40
CA ARG A 25 -0.07 -16.68 12.85
C ARG A 25 -0.85 -15.54 13.51
N ASP A 26 -0.55 -14.30 13.15
CA ASP A 26 -1.14 -13.11 13.78
C ASP A 26 -2.17 -12.40 12.90
N GLN A 27 -2.57 -13.02 11.78
CA GLN A 27 -3.52 -12.44 10.83
C GLN A 27 -4.90 -13.08 10.93
N ARG A 28 -5.93 -12.27 10.67
CA ARG A 28 -7.34 -12.70 10.60
C ARG A 28 -7.81 -12.98 9.17
N PHE A 29 -7.12 -12.39 8.20
CA PHE A 29 -7.40 -12.54 6.76
C PHE A 29 -6.36 -13.47 6.13
N SER A 30 -6.76 -14.10 5.01
CA SER A 30 -5.87 -14.96 4.25
C SER A 30 -4.83 -14.15 3.47
N LYS A 31 -3.79 -14.84 3.01
CA LYS A 31 -2.74 -14.26 2.17
C LYS A 31 -3.31 -13.71 0.86
N GLU A 32 -4.22 -14.45 0.25
CA GLU A 32 -4.88 -14.10 -1.00
C GLU A 32 -5.74 -12.85 -0.82
N TRP A 33 -6.41 -12.71 0.32
CA TRP A 33 -7.18 -11.51 0.64
C TRP A 33 -6.28 -10.27 0.75
N HIS A 34 -5.10 -10.39 1.38
CA HIS A 34 -4.12 -9.30 1.42
C HIS A 34 -3.61 -8.93 0.01
N GLN A 35 -3.30 -9.91 -0.84
CA GLN A 35 -2.90 -9.68 -2.23
C GLN A 35 -3.99 -9.00 -3.05
N ALA A 36 -5.25 -9.41 -2.88
CA ALA A 36 -6.40 -8.81 -3.54
C ALA A 36 -6.56 -7.32 -3.16
N ILE A 37 -6.43 -6.98 -1.87
CA ILE A 37 -6.45 -5.58 -1.43
C ILE A 37 -5.34 -4.77 -2.11
N GLN A 38 -4.12 -5.29 -2.15
CA GLN A 38 -2.99 -4.57 -2.77
C GLN A 38 -3.27 -4.27 -4.24
N MET A 39 -3.72 -5.26 -5.00
CA MET A 39 -4.08 -5.06 -6.41
C MET A 39 -5.23 -4.08 -6.59
N LEU A 40 -6.26 -4.17 -5.74
CA LEU A 40 -7.43 -3.31 -5.82
C LEU A 40 -7.12 -1.87 -5.42
N CYS A 41 -6.22 -1.62 -4.47
CA CYS A 41 -5.80 -0.27 -4.10
C CYS A 41 -5.06 0.42 -5.24
N VAL A 42 -4.31 -0.33 -6.05
CA VAL A 42 -3.60 0.22 -7.22
C VAL A 42 -4.57 0.51 -8.38
N LYS A 43 -5.58 -0.34 -8.56
CA LYS A 43 -6.54 -0.23 -9.68
C LYS A 43 -7.74 0.67 -9.40
N SER A 44 -8.16 0.79 -8.15
CA SER A 44 -9.38 1.50 -7.78
C SER A 44 -9.15 3.00 -7.61
N PRO A 45 -10.16 3.84 -7.89
CA PRO A 45 -10.05 5.29 -7.72
C PRO A 45 -10.04 5.71 -6.24
N THR A 46 -10.78 5.01 -5.36
CA THR A 46 -10.92 5.37 -3.94
C THR A 46 -10.82 4.17 -3.01
N PHE A 47 -10.32 4.39 -1.78
CA PHE A 47 -10.24 3.34 -0.76
C PHE A 47 -11.61 2.85 -0.30
N LYS A 48 -12.62 3.74 -0.26
CA LYS A 48 -14.00 3.39 0.04
C LYS A 48 -14.56 2.35 -0.93
N SER A 49 -14.32 2.52 -2.23
CA SER A 49 -14.78 1.56 -3.23
C SER A 49 -14.15 0.17 -3.06
N VAL A 50 -12.86 0.09 -2.72
CA VAL A 50 -12.23 -1.21 -2.45
C VAL A 50 -12.66 -1.78 -1.09
N ALA A 51 -12.95 -0.94 -0.09
CA ALA A 51 -13.52 -1.38 1.18
C ALA A 51 -14.90 -2.05 0.98
N GLU A 52 -15.77 -1.44 0.19
CA GLU A 52 -17.07 -1.99 -0.21
C GLU A 52 -16.92 -3.33 -0.95
N LYS A 53 -16.03 -3.40 -1.95
CA LYS A 53 -15.76 -4.65 -2.70
C LYS A 53 -15.22 -5.78 -1.82
N MET A 54 -14.41 -5.45 -0.82
CA MET A 54 -13.76 -6.43 0.06
C MET A 54 -14.53 -6.70 1.34
N GLY A 55 -15.65 -6.03 1.57
CA GLY A 55 -16.48 -6.17 2.77
C GLY A 55 -15.74 -5.77 4.05
N THR A 56 -14.96 -4.68 4.01
CA THR A 56 -14.18 -4.19 5.16
C THR A 56 -14.32 -2.68 5.32
N ALA A 57 -13.76 -2.13 6.40
CA ALA A 57 -13.75 -0.68 6.62
C ALA A 57 -12.64 0.00 5.82
N SER A 58 -12.88 1.22 5.34
CA SER A 58 -11.89 2.04 4.61
C SER A 58 -10.58 2.16 5.39
N SER A 59 -10.64 2.36 6.70
CA SER A 59 -9.48 2.42 7.60
C SER A 59 -8.61 1.16 7.57
N THR A 60 -9.23 -0.02 7.40
CA THR A 60 -8.49 -1.29 7.25
C THR A 60 -7.76 -1.33 5.92
N VAL A 61 -8.39 -0.85 4.84
CA VAL A 61 -7.76 -0.79 3.52
C VAL A 61 -6.56 0.16 3.53
N ILE A 62 -6.72 1.38 4.06
CA ILE A 62 -5.66 2.41 4.17
C ILE A 62 -4.46 1.84 4.92
N ARG A 63 -4.68 1.29 6.13
CA ARG A 63 -3.61 0.72 6.95
C ARG A 63 -2.84 -0.38 6.23
N ARG A 64 -3.52 -1.21 5.43
CA ARG A 64 -2.87 -2.28 4.65
C ARG A 64 -2.10 -1.73 3.44
N PHE A 65 -2.61 -0.68 2.82
CA PHE A 65 -1.92 0.00 1.75
C PHE A 65 -0.64 0.68 2.25
N ASP A 66 -0.70 1.41 3.36
CA ASP A 66 0.45 2.11 3.96
C ASP A 66 1.60 1.15 4.28
N GLN A 67 1.29 -0.02 4.86
CA GLN A 67 2.28 -1.07 5.15
C GLN A 67 3.06 -1.50 3.91
N VAL A 68 2.41 -1.54 2.75
CA VAL A 68 3.02 -1.95 1.48
C VAL A 68 3.76 -0.78 0.84
N ALA A 69 3.18 0.42 0.90
CA ALA A 69 3.84 1.63 0.42
C ALA A 69 5.18 1.84 1.13
N GLU A 70 5.21 1.67 2.45
CA GLU A 70 6.42 1.80 3.27
C GLU A 70 7.49 0.77 2.90
N GLN A 71 7.10 -0.49 2.62
CA GLN A 71 8.02 -1.52 2.12
C GLN A 71 8.59 -1.22 0.74
N GLN A 72 7.87 -0.46 -0.09
CA GLN A 72 8.33 -0.04 -1.42
C GLN A 72 9.23 1.20 -1.40
N LEU A 73 9.30 1.90 -0.27
CA LEU A 73 10.24 3.00 -0.09
C LEU A 73 11.66 2.42 0.02
N VAL A 74 12.39 2.45 -1.09
CA VAL A 74 13.78 2.01 -1.13
C VAL A 74 14.64 2.96 -0.29
N SER A 75 15.28 2.42 0.76
CA SER A 75 16.35 3.12 1.48
C SER A 75 17.65 3.08 0.66
N GLY A 76 18.47 4.15 0.74
CA GLY A 76 19.78 4.19 0.07
C GLY A 76 19.78 4.72 -1.38
N VAL A 77 18.84 5.59 -1.74
CA VAL A 77 18.87 6.26 -3.06
C VAL A 77 20.00 7.28 -3.08
N THR A 78 20.96 7.11 -4.00
CA THR A 78 21.96 8.15 -4.30
C THR A 78 21.27 9.28 -5.08
N LEU A 79 21.44 10.52 -4.62
CA LEU A 79 20.86 11.69 -5.28
C LEU A 79 21.47 11.83 -6.69
N PRO A 80 20.67 11.92 -7.76
CA PRO A 80 21.19 12.11 -9.10
C PRO A 80 21.85 13.49 -9.25
N LYS A 81 22.73 13.63 -10.25
CA LYS A 81 23.52 14.85 -10.48
C LYS A 81 22.68 16.12 -10.66
N ALA A 82 21.45 15.99 -11.18
CA ALA A 82 20.51 17.09 -11.31
C ALA A 82 19.08 16.61 -11.02
N ILE A 83 18.36 17.39 -10.23
CA ILE A 83 16.94 17.18 -9.90
C ILE A 83 16.14 18.40 -10.33
N ALA A 84 14.94 18.16 -10.85
CA ALA A 84 13.91 19.17 -11.01
C ALA A 84 12.93 19.03 -9.84
N ILE A 85 12.56 20.16 -9.25
CA ILE A 85 11.66 20.24 -8.10
C ILE A 85 10.51 21.15 -8.51
N GLU A 86 9.28 20.62 -8.44
CA GLU A 86 8.08 21.44 -8.62
C GLU A 86 7.12 21.28 -7.45
N GLU A 87 6.55 22.41 -7.04
CA GLU A 87 5.54 22.51 -6.01
C GLU A 87 4.16 22.73 -6.66
N TYR A 88 3.17 21.97 -6.22
CA TYR A 88 1.78 22.23 -6.58
C TYR A 88 0.91 22.28 -5.34
N LYS A 89 -0.15 23.10 -5.40
CA LYS A 89 -1.13 23.19 -4.33
C LYS A 89 -2.05 21.96 -4.38
N GLY A 90 -2.04 21.17 -3.32
CA GLY A 90 -2.88 19.99 -3.16
C GLY A 90 -3.84 20.17 -1.99
N ASP A 91 -5.06 19.68 -2.14
CA ASP A 91 -6.04 19.68 -1.05
C ASP A 91 -5.94 18.34 -0.30
N THR A 92 -4.95 18.21 0.58
CA THR A 92 -4.76 17.01 1.41
C THR A 92 -4.37 17.37 2.84
N ASP A 93 -4.76 16.50 3.79
CA ASP A 93 -4.42 16.62 5.22
C ASP A 93 -2.91 16.50 5.50
N ALA A 94 -2.11 16.12 4.51
CA ALA A 94 -0.65 16.02 4.63
C ALA A 94 0.05 17.39 4.50
N GLY A 95 -0.65 18.41 4.01
CA GLY A 95 -0.13 19.75 3.81
C GLY A 95 -0.71 20.41 2.55
N LYS A 96 -0.77 21.75 2.55
CA LYS A 96 -1.32 22.58 1.47
C LYS A 96 -0.58 22.42 0.13
N TYR A 97 0.68 22.00 0.19
CA TYR A 97 1.55 21.89 -0.97
C TYR A 97 2.16 20.51 -1.03
N GLN A 98 2.24 19.97 -2.24
CA GLN A 98 2.83 18.68 -2.56
C GLN A 98 4.00 18.91 -3.50
N LEU A 99 5.06 18.13 -3.30
CA LEU A 99 6.32 18.26 -4.02
C LEU A 99 6.49 17.13 -5.02
N ILE A 100 6.89 17.46 -6.26
CA ILE A 100 7.35 16.49 -7.25
C ILE A 100 8.86 16.64 -7.41
N ILE A 101 9.59 15.54 -7.19
CA ILE A 101 11.04 15.46 -7.45
C ILE A 101 11.26 14.54 -8.64
N VAL A 102 11.92 15.06 -9.68
CA VAL A 102 12.24 14.31 -10.91
C VAL A 102 13.74 14.35 -11.16
N SER A 103 14.33 13.22 -11.57
CA SER A 103 15.72 13.19 -12.05
C SER A 103 15.80 13.80 -13.45
N SER A 104 16.68 14.79 -13.64
CA SER A 104 16.81 15.53 -14.90
C SER A 104 17.47 14.71 -16.04
N PHE A 105 18.03 13.53 -15.74
CA PHE A 105 18.86 12.77 -16.70
C PHE A 105 18.08 11.90 -17.72
N ARG A 106 16.74 11.88 -17.72
CA ARG A 106 15.93 11.01 -18.61
C ARG A 106 14.97 11.79 -19.51
N TRP A 107 15.51 12.75 -20.27
CA TRP A 107 14.76 13.48 -21.31
C TRP A 107 15.33 13.29 -22.73
N SER A 108 16.10 12.22 -22.99
CA SER A 108 16.50 11.90 -24.36
C SER A 108 15.41 11.09 -25.05
N TYR A 109 14.75 11.75 -26.00
CA TYR A 109 13.85 11.27 -27.04
C TYR A 109 13.82 9.75 -27.27
N SER A 110 12.66 9.14 -27.03
CA SER A 110 12.19 7.98 -27.80
C SER A 110 10.67 8.00 -27.85
N HIS A 111 10.13 8.18 -29.06
CA HIS A 111 8.74 7.90 -29.39
C HIS A 111 8.38 6.48 -28.91
N GLY A 112 7.30 6.38 -28.12
CA GLY A 112 6.76 5.08 -27.73
C GLY A 112 6.02 5.17 -26.41
N LEU A 113 4.70 4.99 -26.46
CA LEU A 113 3.91 4.54 -25.32
C LEU A 113 4.67 3.44 -24.58
N LEU A 114 5.08 3.70 -23.34
CA LEU A 114 5.04 2.80 -22.18
C LEU A 114 5.98 3.33 -21.09
N GLU A 115 5.51 3.20 -19.85
CA GLU A 115 6.33 3.17 -18.64
C GLU A 115 6.63 4.51 -17.92
N TRP A 116 5.56 5.20 -17.53
CA TRP A 116 5.55 6.10 -16.35
C TRP A 116 5.66 5.30 -15.05
N ARG A 117 6.83 4.70 -14.78
CA ARG A 117 7.13 4.08 -13.48
C ARG A 117 8.46 4.57 -12.94
N THR A 118 8.41 5.74 -12.33
CA THR A 118 9.21 6.05 -11.14
C THR A 118 8.52 7.14 -10.33
N HIS A 119 7.27 6.87 -9.91
CA HIS A 119 6.63 7.65 -8.86
C HIS A 119 7.27 7.28 -7.52
N LYS A 120 8.41 7.92 -7.19
CA LYS A 120 8.85 8.08 -5.80
C LYS A 120 8.37 9.44 -5.31
N ASN A 121 7.06 9.54 -5.09
CA ASN A 121 6.49 10.51 -4.18
C ASN A 121 5.54 9.78 -3.25
N VAL A 122 5.74 10.07 -1.97
CA VAL A 122 4.99 9.60 -0.81
C VAL A 122 3.50 9.77 -1.09
N PHE A 123 2.86 8.68 -1.46
CA PHE A 123 1.44 8.66 -1.78
C PHE A 123 0.64 8.47 -0.50
N LYS A 124 0.64 9.48 0.37
CA LYS A 124 -0.43 9.60 1.38
C LYS A 124 -1.69 10.10 0.67
N ARG A 125 -2.36 9.19 -0.06
CA ARG A 125 -3.78 9.38 -0.36
C ARG A 125 -4.55 8.94 0.89
N ASN A 126 -4.99 9.90 1.70
CA ASN A 126 -6.16 9.71 2.56
C ASN A 126 -7.28 10.47 1.86
N VAL A 127 -8.24 9.77 1.24
CA VAL A 127 -9.58 9.59 1.80
C VAL A 127 -10.16 10.90 2.34
N CYS A 128 -10.47 11.82 1.44
CA CYS A 128 -11.59 12.72 1.67
C CYS A 128 -12.87 11.91 1.46
N GLU A 129 -13.41 11.41 2.58
CA GLU A 129 -14.85 11.24 2.71
C GLU A 129 -15.47 12.63 2.56
N PHE A 130 -16.07 12.90 1.40
CA PHE A 130 -17.09 13.93 1.30
C PHE A 130 -18.34 13.39 1.99
N THR A 131 -18.76 14.09 3.04
CA THR A 131 -20.16 14.20 3.48
C THR A 131 -21.09 14.48 2.31
#